data_AF-A0A419KGI4-F1
#
_entry.id   AF-A0A419KGI4-F1
#
_cell.length_a   1.000
_cell.length_b   1.000
_cell.length_c   1.000
_cell.angle_alpha   90.00
_cell.angle_beta   90.00
_cell.angle_gamma   90.00
#
_symmetry.space_group_name_H-M   'P 1'
#
loop_
_entity.id
_entity.type
_entity.pdbx_description
1 polymer ?
#
loop_
_entity_poly.entity_id
_entity_poly.type
_entity_poly.pdbx_seq_one_letter_code
_entity_poly.pdbx_strand_id
1 'polypeptide(L)'
;ELMDLAKDSLEIKRKVLERFTERGLYPYSKHYLRSVKERFGKYWKNHFSTIGLIGMNEALLNLFGYGIACKEGLKFAVKVLNFMREKLLEFQEETGNLYNLEATPAEGTSYRLARIDKKKYPDIIVANEKYLSKGAEPFYTNSSQLPVYYTGDLFEAIEHQDQLQPLYTGGTVFHIYLGEKLYSWKAAAELVKRVAYASRLPYFTLTPTFSICPTHGYLNGEQNTCPVCGAKCEVYSRVVGYLRPVDQWNDGKQAEFRLRRTFDKSVVLATAQIK
;
A
#
# COMPACT_ATOMS: atom_id res chain seq x y z
N GLU A 1 -15.02 -18.94 4.27
CA GLU A 1 -14.65 -19.56 2.98
C GLU A 1 -13.37 -18.96 2.37
N LEU A 2 -13.35 -17.73 1.81
CA LEU A 2 -12.14 -17.21 1.16
C LEU A 2 -10.91 -17.11 2.08
N MET A 3 -11.10 -16.75 3.35
CA MET A 3 -10.04 -16.77 4.36
C MET A 3 -9.50 -18.18 4.61
N ASP A 4 -10.38 -19.18 4.64
CA ASP A 4 -10.00 -20.58 4.85
C ASP A 4 -9.20 -21.11 3.64
N LEU A 5 -9.63 -20.76 2.42
CA LEU A 5 -8.89 -21.07 1.20
C LEU A 5 -7.49 -20.43 1.19
N ALA A 6 -7.37 -19.19 1.68
CA ALA A 6 -6.08 -18.52 1.82
C ALA A 6 -5.16 -19.24 2.82
N LYS A 7 -5.69 -19.63 3.99
CA LYS A 7 -4.99 -20.48 4.98
C LYS A 7 -4.48 -21.76 4.34
N ASP A 8 -5.36 -22.52 3.68
CA ASP A 8 -5.02 -23.80 3.08
C ASP A 8 -3.92 -23.66 2.01
N SER A 9 -4.01 -22.61 1.18
CA SER A 9 -2.95 -22.29 0.20
C SER A 9 -1.60 -22.03 0.87
N LEU A 10 -1.59 -21.26 1.97
CA LEU A 10 -0.38 -20.91 2.71
C LEU A 10 0.23 -22.13 3.42
N GLU A 11 -0.61 -22.98 4.02
CA GLU A 11 -0.16 -24.23 4.66
C GLU A 11 0.44 -25.22 3.66
N ILE A 12 -0.17 -25.37 2.48
CA ILE A 12 0.38 -26.21 1.39
C ILE A 12 1.76 -25.68 0.97
N LYS A 13 1.89 -24.36 0.75
CA LYS A 13 3.17 -23.75 0.36
C LYS A 13 4.23 -23.93 1.44
N ARG A 14 3.87 -23.75 2.72
CA ARG A 14 4.78 -23.96 3.85
C ARG A 14 5.32 -25.39 3.90
N LYS A 15 4.46 -26.40 3.70
CA LYS A 15 4.89 -27.82 3.59
C LYS A 15 5.86 -28.04 2.45
N VAL A 16 5.67 -27.37 1.31
CA VAL A 16 6.58 -27.46 0.16
C VAL A 16 7.94 -26.83 0.49
N LEU A 17 7.94 -25.63 1.10
CA LEU A 17 9.16 -24.94 1.50
C LEU A 17 9.99 -25.76 2.50
N GLU A 18 9.36 -26.34 3.52
CA GLU A 18 10.06 -27.23 4.47
C GLU A 18 10.74 -28.41 3.75
N ARG A 19 10.03 -29.09 2.84
CA ARG A 19 10.60 -30.21 2.07
C ARG A 19 11.77 -29.78 1.18
N PHE A 20 11.67 -28.62 0.53
CA PHE A 20 12.74 -28.10 -0.31
C PHE A 20 13.95 -27.65 0.50
N THR A 21 13.76 -27.03 1.67
CA THR A 21 14.86 -26.72 2.59
C THR A 21 15.55 -28.00 3.07
N GLU A 22 14.79 -29.03 3.44
CA GLU A 22 15.34 -30.31 3.89
C GLU A 22 16.21 -30.96 2.81
N ARG A 23 15.73 -30.98 1.55
CA ARG A 23 16.45 -31.51 0.38
C ARG A 23 17.62 -30.65 -0.10
N GLY A 24 17.89 -29.52 0.56
CA GLY A 24 19.05 -28.68 0.27
C GLY A 24 18.87 -27.66 -0.86
N LEU A 25 17.63 -27.39 -1.31
CA LEU A 25 17.37 -26.38 -2.34
C LEU A 25 17.67 -24.95 -1.86
N TYR A 26 17.61 -24.72 -0.54
CA TYR A 26 17.89 -23.44 0.10
C TYR A 26 19.07 -23.55 1.08
N PRO A 27 20.31 -23.77 0.59
CA PRO A 27 21.45 -24.13 1.45
C PRO A 27 21.79 -23.04 2.47
N TYR A 28 21.74 -21.76 2.06
CA TYR A 28 21.97 -20.63 2.96
C TYR A 28 20.88 -20.53 4.03
N SER A 29 19.61 -20.53 3.62
CA SER A 29 18.49 -20.49 4.58
C SER A 29 18.51 -21.69 5.52
N LYS A 30 18.80 -22.90 5.02
CA LYS A 30 18.96 -24.12 5.84
C LYS A 30 20.04 -23.92 6.90
N HIS A 31 21.19 -23.37 6.53
CA HIS A 31 22.27 -23.08 7.46
C HIS A 31 21.83 -22.09 8.54
N TYR A 32 21.29 -20.93 8.18
CA TYR A 32 20.92 -19.89 9.16
C TYR A 32 19.70 -20.24 10.02
N LEU A 33 18.81 -21.09 9.52
CA LEU A 33 17.61 -21.55 10.24
C LEU A 33 17.82 -22.87 10.99
N ARG A 34 19.05 -23.41 11.04
CA ARG A 34 19.36 -24.70 11.69
C ARG A 34 18.96 -24.74 13.16
N SER A 35 19.17 -23.66 13.91
CA SER A 35 18.80 -23.57 15.33
C SER A 35 17.28 -23.54 15.54
N VAL A 36 16.54 -22.92 14.60
CA VAL A 36 15.07 -22.95 14.59
C VAL A 36 14.58 -24.37 14.33
N LYS A 37 15.19 -25.06 13.36
CA LYS A 37 14.89 -26.46 13.05
C LYS A 37 15.19 -27.39 14.23
N GLU A 38 16.34 -27.24 14.88
CA GLU A 38 16.71 -28.00 16.08
C GLU A 38 15.70 -27.80 17.22
N ARG A 39 15.25 -26.56 17.44
CA ARG A 39 14.31 -26.23 18.51
C ARG A 39 12.86 -26.63 18.24
N PHE A 40 12.39 -26.50 17.00
CA PHE A 40 10.96 -26.58 16.66
C PHE A 40 10.61 -27.68 15.64
N GLY A 41 11.60 -28.42 15.12
CA GLY A 41 11.41 -29.42 14.07
C GLY A 41 11.08 -28.85 12.69
N LYS A 42 11.01 -27.52 12.55
CA LYS A 42 10.63 -26.80 11.32
C LYS A 42 11.57 -25.61 11.08
N TYR A 43 11.98 -25.36 9.84
CA TYR A 43 12.85 -24.23 9.49
C TYR A 43 12.13 -22.89 9.56
N TRP A 44 10.88 -22.86 9.10
CA TRP A 44 10.13 -21.62 8.87
C TRP A 44 9.16 -21.29 10.01
N LYS A 45 9.30 -21.92 11.19
CA LYS A 45 8.37 -21.78 12.34
C LYS A 45 8.10 -20.33 12.75
N ASN A 46 9.13 -19.48 12.71
CA ASN A 46 9.04 -18.08 13.14
C ASN A 46 8.63 -17.12 12.01
N HIS A 47 8.27 -17.63 10.83
CA HIS A 47 7.86 -16.81 9.68
C HIS A 47 6.34 -16.74 9.60
N PHE A 48 5.81 -15.54 9.43
CA PHE A 48 4.37 -15.32 9.27
C PHE A 48 3.85 -15.87 7.94
N SER A 49 2.65 -16.43 7.98
CA SER A 49 1.77 -16.65 6.85
C SER A 49 0.92 -15.39 6.68
N THR A 50 1.24 -14.57 5.69
CA THR A 50 0.58 -13.28 5.48
C THR A 50 -0.68 -13.42 4.64
N ILE A 51 -1.81 -12.90 5.14
CA ILE A 51 -3.03 -12.69 4.37
C ILE A 51 -3.24 -11.19 4.26
N GLY A 52 -3.57 -10.71 3.06
CA GLY A 52 -3.84 -9.31 2.82
C GLY A 52 -5.08 -9.10 1.96
N LEU A 53 -5.45 -7.85 1.80
CA LEU A 53 -6.62 -7.45 1.02
C LEU A 53 -6.27 -6.29 0.09
N ILE A 54 -7.13 -6.04 -0.88
CA ILE A 54 -7.02 -4.94 -1.82
C ILE A 54 -8.41 -4.45 -2.23
N GLY A 55 -8.53 -3.17 -2.59
CA GLY A 55 -9.74 -2.63 -3.20
C GLY A 55 -10.91 -2.53 -2.24
N MET A 56 -10.69 -2.25 -0.95
CA MET A 56 -11.80 -2.10 0.00
C MET A 56 -12.76 -0.99 -0.42
N ASN A 57 -12.24 0.11 -0.97
CA ASN A 57 -13.09 1.18 -1.51
C ASN A 57 -13.98 0.69 -2.65
N GLU A 58 -13.41 -0.04 -3.62
CA GLU A 58 -14.19 -0.54 -4.75
C GLU A 58 -15.14 -1.66 -4.35
N ALA A 59 -14.78 -2.50 -3.37
CA ALA A 59 -15.70 -3.48 -2.80
C ALA A 59 -16.95 -2.80 -2.20
N LEU A 60 -16.76 -1.71 -1.44
CA LEU A 60 -17.86 -0.92 -0.87
C LEU A 60 -18.72 -0.27 -1.96
N LEU A 61 -18.10 0.30 -2.99
CA LEU A 61 -18.82 0.90 -4.12
C LEU A 61 -19.70 -0.13 -4.83
N ASN A 62 -19.17 -1.31 -5.11
CA ASN A 62 -19.92 -2.36 -5.82
C ASN A 62 -21.01 -3.01 -4.95
N LEU A 63 -20.80 -3.14 -3.63
CA LEU A 63 -21.77 -3.78 -2.73
C LEU A 63 -22.88 -2.84 -2.27
N PHE A 64 -22.54 -1.57 -2.03
CA PHE A 64 -23.43 -0.63 -1.33
C PHE A 64 -23.62 0.70 -2.05
N GLY A 65 -22.83 1.00 -3.08
CA GLY A 65 -22.92 2.26 -3.82
C GLY A 65 -22.23 3.46 -3.13
N TYR A 66 -21.56 3.26 -1.99
CA TYR A 66 -20.80 4.30 -1.30
C TYR A 66 -19.34 3.88 -1.08
N GLY A 67 -18.43 4.87 -1.00
CA GLY A 67 -16.99 4.63 -0.87
C GLY A 67 -16.52 4.51 0.58
N ILE A 68 -15.24 4.20 0.77
CA ILE A 68 -14.66 4.02 2.11
C ILE A 68 -14.63 5.31 2.94
N ALA A 69 -14.57 6.47 2.29
CA ALA A 69 -14.44 7.77 2.95
C ALA A 69 -15.70 8.21 3.73
N CYS A 70 -16.88 7.61 3.47
CA CYS A 70 -18.07 7.90 4.28
C CYS A 70 -18.06 7.12 5.59
N LYS A 71 -18.84 7.57 6.57
CA LYS A 71 -18.91 6.98 7.91
C LYS A 71 -19.31 5.49 7.87
N GLU A 72 -20.26 5.14 7.00
CA GLU A 72 -20.76 3.78 6.80
C GLU A 72 -19.70 2.89 6.15
N GLY A 73 -18.98 3.43 5.15
CA GLY A 73 -17.87 2.78 4.47
C GLY A 73 -16.73 2.46 5.41
N LEU A 74 -16.29 3.45 6.19
CA LEU A 74 -15.26 3.30 7.21
C LEU A 74 -15.66 2.25 8.26
N LYS A 75 -16.89 2.33 8.78
CA LYS A 75 -17.40 1.36 9.77
C LYS A 75 -17.40 -0.07 9.22
N PHE A 76 -17.78 -0.25 7.96
CA PHE A 76 -17.76 -1.57 7.33
C PHE A 76 -16.33 -2.07 7.09
N ALA A 77 -15.42 -1.20 6.64
CA ALA A 77 -14.01 -1.55 6.47
C ALA A 77 -13.36 -1.99 7.80
N VAL A 78 -13.62 -1.28 8.90
CA VAL A 78 -13.21 -1.68 10.26
C VAL A 78 -13.77 -3.06 10.63
N LYS A 79 -15.06 -3.31 10.36
CA LYS A 79 -15.68 -4.61 10.61
C LYS A 79 -14.98 -5.73 9.85
N VAL A 80 -14.66 -5.53 8.57
CA VAL A 80 -13.96 -6.54 7.75
C VAL A 80 -12.56 -6.80 8.28
N LEU A 81 -11.80 -5.77 8.63
CA LEU A 81 -10.45 -5.92 9.17
C LEU A 81 -10.46 -6.69 10.50
N ASN A 82 -11.39 -6.38 11.40
CA ASN A 82 -11.55 -7.13 12.65
C ASN A 82 -11.95 -8.59 12.43
N PHE A 83 -12.91 -8.85 11.53
CA PHE A 83 -13.26 -10.21 11.14
C PHE A 83 -12.03 -10.97 10.61
N MET A 84 -11.24 -10.36 9.73
CA MET A 84 -10.02 -10.99 9.23
C MET A 84 -9.04 -11.29 10.37
N ARG A 85 -8.80 -10.35 11.29
CA ARG A 85 -7.92 -10.56 12.45
C ARG A 85 -8.37 -11.73 13.32
N GLU A 86 -9.67 -11.81 13.63
CA GLU A 86 -10.25 -12.91 14.40
C GLU A 86 -10.00 -14.26 13.72
N LYS A 87 -10.26 -14.36 12.41
CA LYS A 87 -9.96 -15.58 11.64
C LYS A 87 -8.47 -15.92 11.64
N LEU A 88 -7.58 -14.94 11.58
CA LEU A 88 -6.15 -15.21 11.67
C LEU A 88 -5.77 -15.79 13.03
N LEU A 89 -6.37 -15.33 14.14
CA LEU A 89 -6.12 -15.91 15.47
C LEU A 89 -6.56 -17.38 15.51
N GLU A 90 -7.75 -17.69 15.01
CA GLU A 90 -8.23 -19.07 14.87
C GLU A 90 -7.25 -19.93 14.07
N PHE A 91 -6.71 -19.41 12.95
CA PHE A 91 -5.74 -20.13 12.13
C PHE A 91 -4.42 -20.37 12.85
N GLN A 92 -3.96 -19.43 13.69
CA GLN A 92 -2.77 -19.62 14.50
C GLN A 92 -2.95 -20.72 15.54
N GLU A 93 -4.12 -20.78 16.18
CA GLU A 93 -4.45 -21.82 17.15
C GLU A 93 -4.57 -23.20 16.47
N GLU A 94 -5.24 -23.25 15.32
CA GLU A 94 -5.47 -24.49 14.56
C GLU A 94 -4.17 -25.09 13.99
N THR A 95 -3.34 -24.28 13.33
CA THR A 95 -2.17 -24.79 12.60
C THR A 95 -0.87 -24.69 13.42
N GLY A 96 -0.89 -23.90 14.49
CA GLY A 96 0.29 -23.55 15.27
C GLY A 96 1.30 -22.67 14.51
N ASN A 97 0.98 -22.15 13.32
CA ASN A 97 1.87 -21.23 12.59
C ASN A 97 1.47 -19.78 12.85
N LEU A 98 2.41 -18.85 12.68
CA LEU A 98 2.13 -17.42 12.83
C LEU A 98 1.38 -16.89 11.61
N TYR A 99 0.39 -16.02 11.82
CA TYR A 99 -0.38 -15.35 10.78
C TYR A 99 -0.46 -13.84 11.05
N ASN A 100 -0.45 -13.04 9.99
CA ASN A 100 -0.63 -11.60 10.11
C ASN A 100 -1.46 -11.03 8.97
N LEU A 101 -2.08 -9.89 9.25
CA LEU A 101 -2.88 -9.13 8.30
C LEU A 101 -2.03 -8.01 7.72
N GLU A 102 -1.86 -7.98 6.40
CA GLU A 102 -1.05 -6.99 5.71
C GLU A 102 -1.88 -6.11 4.76
N ALA A 103 -1.59 -4.82 4.77
CA ALA A 103 -2.02 -3.91 3.73
C ALA A 103 -1.11 -4.11 2.51
N THR A 104 -1.46 -5.13 1.70
CA THR A 104 -0.65 -5.56 0.56
C THR A 104 -0.31 -4.37 -0.34
N PRO A 105 0.98 -4.12 -0.67
CA PRO A 105 1.39 -3.03 -1.57
C PRO A 105 0.81 -3.15 -2.98
N ALA A 106 0.53 -4.39 -3.40
CA ALA A 106 -0.20 -4.75 -4.61
C ALA A 106 0.23 -4.03 -5.90
N GLU A 107 1.54 -3.79 -6.08
CA GLU A 107 2.07 -3.03 -7.22
C GLU A 107 1.54 -3.57 -8.55
N GLY A 108 1.66 -4.89 -8.77
CA GLY A 108 1.09 -5.55 -9.94
C GLY A 108 -0.31 -6.11 -9.76
N THR A 109 -0.64 -6.53 -8.53
CA THR A 109 -1.92 -7.19 -8.25
C THR A 109 -3.11 -6.24 -8.40
N SER A 110 -2.94 -4.95 -8.06
CA SER A 110 -3.97 -3.91 -8.18
C SER A 110 -4.56 -3.82 -9.58
N TYR A 111 -3.71 -3.74 -10.60
CA TYR A 111 -4.17 -3.65 -11.98
C TYR A 111 -4.56 -5.02 -12.54
N ARG A 112 -3.82 -6.09 -12.18
CA ARG A 112 -4.06 -7.43 -12.72
C ARG A 112 -5.44 -7.96 -12.31
N LEU A 113 -5.81 -7.82 -11.03
CA LEU A 113 -7.12 -8.27 -10.56
C LEU A 113 -8.25 -7.44 -11.17
N ALA A 114 -8.10 -6.12 -11.21
CA ALA A 114 -9.08 -5.23 -11.83
C ALA A 114 -9.32 -5.57 -13.31
N ARG A 115 -8.27 -5.90 -14.08
CA ARG A 115 -8.41 -6.37 -15.48
C ARG A 115 -9.16 -7.69 -15.60
N ILE A 116 -8.85 -8.66 -14.74
CA ILE A 116 -9.53 -9.97 -14.72
C ILE A 116 -11.01 -9.76 -14.39
N ASP A 117 -11.31 -8.94 -13.40
CA ASP A 117 -12.67 -8.68 -12.96
C ASP A 117 -13.45 -7.91 -14.03
N LYS A 118 -12.89 -6.89 -14.68
CA LYS A 118 -13.57 -6.21 -15.80
C LYS A 118 -13.85 -7.13 -16.99
N LYS A 119 -13.00 -8.14 -17.23
CA LYS A 119 -13.27 -9.14 -18.26
C LYS A 119 -14.43 -10.07 -17.87
N LYS A 120 -14.53 -10.42 -16.58
CA LYS A 120 -15.55 -11.36 -16.08
C LYS A 120 -16.89 -10.67 -15.81
N TYR A 121 -16.83 -9.45 -15.31
CA TYR A 121 -17.95 -8.62 -14.88
C TYR A 121 -17.75 -7.21 -15.46
N PRO A 122 -18.22 -6.95 -16.70
CA PRO A 122 -17.97 -5.68 -17.37
C PRO A 122 -18.43 -4.44 -16.58
N ASP A 123 -19.50 -4.59 -15.80
CA ASP A 123 -20.11 -3.50 -15.02
C ASP A 123 -19.46 -3.29 -13.64
N ILE A 124 -18.45 -4.10 -13.26
CA ILE A 124 -17.76 -3.91 -11.98
C ILE A 124 -17.07 -2.54 -11.96
N ILE A 125 -17.24 -1.83 -10.85
CA ILE A 125 -16.65 -0.51 -10.63
C ILE A 125 -15.21 -0.70 -10.14
N VAL A 126 -14.24 -0.13 -10.86
CA VAL A 126 -12.84 -0.03 -10.42
C VAL A 126 -12.48 1.41 -10.02
N ALA A 127 -11.30 1.64 -9.45
CA ALA A 127 -10.93 2.94 -8.88
C ALA A 127 -10.95 4.08 -9.91
N ASN A 128 -10.58 3.79 -11.16
CA ASN A 128 -10.55 4.75 -12.26
C ASN A 128 -11.61 4.50 -13.33
N GLU A 129 -12.77 3.95 -12.96
CA GLU A 129 -13.86 3.58 -13.88
C GLU A 129 -14.16 4.66 -14.94
N LYS A 130 -14.23 5.92 -14.51
CA LYS A 130 -14.52 7.10 -15.38
C LYS A 130 -13.48 7.34 -16.48
N TYR A 131 -12.30 6.73 -16.38
CA TYR A 131 -11.17 6.94 -17.29
C TYR A 131 -10.90 5.73 -18.20
N LEU A 132 -11.61 4.62 -18.02
CA LEU A 132 -11.42 3.43 -18.85
C LEU A 132 -11.82 3.68 -20.31
N SER A 133 -12.88 4.46 -20.54
CA SER A 133 -13.30 4.89 -21.89
C SER A 133 -12.26 5.75 -22.61
N LYS A 134 -11.28 6.28 -21.87
CA LYS A 134 -10.14 7.05 -22.41
C LYS A 134 -8.88 6.21 -22.56
N GLY A 135 -9.01 4.88 -22.48
CA GLY A 135 -7.89 3.94 -22.62
C GLY A 135 -7.01 3.80 -21.37
N ALA A 136 -7.46 4.25 -20.20
CA ALA A 136 -6.72 4.01 -18.96
C ALA A 136 -6.83 2.54 -18.53
N GLU A 137 -5.73 1.95 -18.06
CA GLU A 137 -5.74 0.62 -17.48
C GLU A 137 -6.48 0.61 -16.12
N PRO A 138 -7.34 -0.38 -15.86
CA PRO A 138 -8.11 -0.44 -14.62
C PRO A 138 -7.22 -0.83 -13.43
N PHE A 139 -7.52 -0.28 -12.26
CA PHE A 139 -6.83 -0.63 -11.03
C PHE A 139 -7.75 -0.56 -9.80
N TYR A 140 -7.36 -1.26 -8.73
CA TYR A 140 -7.99 -1.15 -7.42
C TYR A 140 -7.19 -0.27 -6.47
N THR A 141 -7.89 0.46 -5.61
CA THR A 141 -7.29 1.22 -4.51
C THR A 141 -6.53 0.27 -3.58
N ASN A 142 -5.34 0.69 -3.14
CA ASN A 142 -4.48 -0.21 -2.38
C ASN A 142 -5.10 -0.54 -1.02
N SER A 143 -5.21 -1.83 -0.68
CA SER A 143 -5.69 -2.27 0.64
C SER A 143 -7.00 -1.60 1.08
N SER A 144 -6.98 -0.91 2.23
CA SER A 144 -8.07 -0.08 2.77
C SER A 144 -7.72 1.41 2.80
N GLN A 145 -6.83 1.84 1.90
CA GLN A 145 -6.49 3.25 1.76
C GLN A 145 -7.69 4.06 1.23
N LEU A 146 -7.64 5.37 1.48
CA LEU A 146 -8.50 6.31 0.78
C LEU A 146 -8.19 6.26 -0.73
N PRO A 147 -9.18 6.53 -1.61
CA PRO A 147 -8.94 6.62 -3.04
C PRO A 147 -7.89 7.68 -3.36
N VAL A 148 -7.07 7.45 -4.37
CA VAL A 148 -5.95 8.37 -4.71
C VAL A 148 -6.41 9.76 -5.14
N TYR A 149 -7.67 9.91 -5.52
CA TYR A 149 -8.31 11.17 -5.88
C TYR A 149 -9.07 11.83 -4.71
N TYR A 150 -8.90 11.34 -3.48
CA TYR A 150 -9.50 11.94 -2.28
C TYR A 150 -9.14 13.43 -2.16
N THR A 151 -10.12 14.24 -1.78
CA THR A 151 -10.01 15.72 -1.80
C THR A 151 -10.02 16.36 -0.41
N GLY A 152 -10.21 15.57 0.65
CA GLY A 152 -10.14 16.09 2.02
C GLY A 152 -8.71 16.46 2.41
N ASP A 153 -8.56 17.13 3.54
CA ASP A 153 -7.25 17.57 4.01
C ASP A 153 -6.43 16.43 4.64
N LEU A 154 -5.14 16.70 4.90
CA LEU A 154 -4.22 15.71 5.47
C LEU A 154 -4.69 15.17 6.83
N PHE A 155 -5.19 16.03 7.71
CA PHE A 155 -5.57 15.62 9.06
C PHE A 155 -6.87 14.81 9.06
N GLU A 156 -7.83 15.17 8.20
CA GLU A 156 -9.00 14.32 7.95
C GLU A 156 -8.60 12.93 7.42
N ALA A 157 -7.66 12.89 6.46
CA ALA A 157 -7.16 11.64 5.92
C ALA A 157 -6.44 10.79 6.99
N ILE A 158 -5.67 11.44 7.87
CA ILE A 158 -5.00 10.78 9.01
C ILE A 158 -6.05 10.26 10.00
N GLU A 159 -7.04 11.04 10.38
CA GLU A 159 -8.10 10.62 11.33
C GLU A 159 -8.86 9.40 10.79
N HIS A 160 -9.19 9.41 9.49
CA HIS A 160 -9.80 8.27 8.83
C HIS A 160 -8.87 7.04 8.85
N GLN A 161 -7.62 7.21 8.43
CA GLN A 161 -6.68 6.09 8.31
C GLN A 161 -6.22 5.57 9.68
N ASP A 162 -6.23 6.39 10.73
CA ASP A 162 -5.91 5.96 12.11
C ASP A 162 -6.89 4.92 12.66
N GLN A 163 -8.10 4.82 12.09
CA GLN A 163 -9.08 3.80 12.48
C GLN A 163 -8.85 2.45 11.77
N LEU A 164 -8.08 2.44 10.68
CA LEU A 164 -7.88 1.26 9.82
C LEU A 164 -6.45 0.72 9.93
N GLN A 165 -5.45 1.59 9.83
CA GLN A 165 -4.05 1.21 9.73
C GLN A 165 -3.56 0.41 10.96
N PRO A 166 -3.93 0.75 12.22
CA PRO A 166 -3.57 -0.05 13.39
C PRO A 166 -4.22 -1.44 13.43
N LEU A 167 -5.23 -1.71 12.59
CA LEU A 167 -5.84 -3.03 12.50
C LEU A 167 -4.98 -4.02 11.71
N TYR A 168 -4.01 -3.56 10.93
CA TYR A 168 -3.02 -4.43 10.31
C TYR A 168 -1.97 -4.88 11.33
N THR A 169 -1.76 -6.19 11.45
CA THR A 169 -0.77 -6.79 12.36
C THR A 169 0.55 -7.14 11.66
N GLY A 170 0.58 -7.02 10.34
CA GLY A 170 1.77 -7.14 9.50
C GLY A 170 2.25 -5.78 9.00
N GLY A 171 2.48 -5.67 7.69
CA GLY A 171 2.89 -4.42 7.06
C GLY A 171 1.71 -3.49 6.77
N THR A 172 1.89 -2.20 7.06
CA THR A 172 1.01 -1.15 6.58
C THR A 172 1.77 0.15 6.39
N VAL A 173 1.27 1.07 5.56
CA VAL A 173 1.89 2.37 5.35
C VAL A 173 0.85 3.41 4.94
N PHE A 174 0.92 4.60 5.53
CA PHE A 174 0.19 5.77 5.06
C PHE A 174 1.13 6.74 4.32
N HIS A 175 0.85 7.01 3.05
CA HIS A 175 1.68 7.91 2.24
C HIS A 175 1.14 9.33 2.26
N ILE A 176 1.90 10.25 2.86
CA ILE A 176 1.67 11.69 2.78
C ILE A 176 2.34 12.19 1.50
N TYR A 177 1.60 12.19 0.40
CA TYR A 177 2.09 12.70 -0.88
C TYR A 177 2.15 14.23 -0.86
N LEU A 178 3.35 14.80 -0.95
CA LEU A 178 3.61 16.23 -0.74
C LEU A 178 3.52 17.08 -2.00
N GLY A 179 3.43 16.46 -3.18
CA GLY A 179 3.66 17.16 -4.45
C GLY A 179 5.16 17.35 -4.66
N GLU A 180 5.76 18.35 -4.04
CA GLU A 180 7.21 18.61 -4.09
C GLU A 180 7.87 18.53 -2.72
N LYS A 181 9.18 18.81 -2.65
CA LYS A 181 9.92 18.82 -1.38
C LYS A 181 9.43 19.96 -0.49
N LEU A 182 9.50 19.75 0.82
CA LEU A 182 9.24 20.81 1.80
C LEU A 182 10.34 21.87 1.76
N TYR A 183 9.96 23.11 2.11
CA TYR A 183 10.87 24.26 2.07
C TYR A 183 12.06 24.12 3.03
N SER A 184 11.94 23.34 4.11
CA SER A 184 13.04 23.09 5.05
C SER A 184 12.91 21.74 5.76
N TRP A 185 14.03 21.23 6.26
CA TRP A 185 14.04 20.04 7.12
C TRP A 185 13.31 20.28 8.45
N LYS A 186 13.23 21.53 8.94
CA LYS A 186 12.48 21.90 10.15
C LYS A 186 10.99 21.69 9.94
N ALA A 187 10.47 22.09 8.77
CA ALA A 187 9.08 21.84 8.38
C ALA A 187 8.75 20.35 8.31
N ALA A 188 9.68 19.56 7.74
CA ALA A 188 9.54 18.11 7.71
C ALA A 188 9.51 17.49 9.11
N ALA A 189 10.45 17.90 9.98
CA ALA A 189 10.54 17.42 11.35
C ALA A 189 9.28 17.76 12.16
N GLU A 190 8.75 18.97 12.01
CA GLU A 190 7.50 19.36 12.67
C GLU A 190 6.31 18.54 12.17
N LEU A 191 6.18 18.36 10.85
CA LEU A 191 5.09 17.57 10.29
C LEU A 191 5.15 16.13 10.82
N VAL A 192 6.35 15.52 10.86
CA VAL A 192 6.55 14.20 11.45
C VAL A 192 6.10 14.18 12.91
N LYS A 193 6.51 15.17 13.72
CA LYS A 193 6.08 15.27 15.12
C LYS A 193 4.56 15.34 15.23
N ARG A 194 3.91 16.24 14.49
CA ARG A 194 2.45 16.40 14.55
C ARG A 194 1.70 15.13 14.18
N VAL A 195 2.10 14.46 13.11
CA VAL A 195 1.49 13.18 12.70
C VAL A 195 1.70 12.11 13.78
N ALA A 196 2.92 12.00 14.32
CA ALA A 196 3.25 11.01 15.33
C ALA A 196 2.56 11.25 16.69
N TYR A 197 2.30 12.52 17.07
CA TYR A 197 1.58 12.85 18.30
C TYR A 197 0.06 12.78 18.15
N ALA A 198 -0.47 13.05 16.95
CA ALA A 198 -1.91 13.09 16.70
C ALA A 198 -2.49 11.74 16.23
N SER A 199 -1.65 10.77 15.87
CA SER A 199 -2.10 9.48 15.33
C SER A 199 -1.29 8.30 15.88
N ARG A 200 -1.88 7.11 15.73
CA ARG A 200 -1.31 5.80 16.06
C ARG A 200 -0.92 5.05 14.79
N LEU A 201 -0.75 5.76 13.67
CA LEU A 201 -0.33 5.18 12.40
C LEU A 201 0.99 4.42 12.60
N PRO A 202 1.03 3.10 12.34
CA PRO A 202 2.23 2.30 12.60
C PRO A 202 3.43 2.72 11.75
N TYR A 203 3.16 3.17 10.53
CA TYR A 203 4.17 3.65 9.60
C TYR A 203 3.55 4.65 8.62
N PHE A 204 4.23 5.79 8.46
CA PHE A 204 3.87 6.80 7.47
C PHE A 204 5.11 7.36 6.78
N THR A 205 4.91 7.94 5.61
CA THR A 205 6.01 8.52 4.81
C THR A 205 5.67 9.93 4.37
N LEU A 206 6.66 10.82 4.37
CA LEU A 206 6.64 12.05 3.58
C LEU A 206 7.15 11.73 2.18
N THR A 207 6.29 11.87 1.17
CA THR A 207 6.59 11.47 -0.21
C THR A 207 6.53 12.67 -1.15
N PRO A 208 7.69 13.31 -1.45
CA PRO A 208 7.77 14.30 -2.52
C PRO A 208 7.86 13.60 -3.89
N THR A 209 7.34 14.26 -4.92
CA THR A 209 7.71 14.01 -6.31
C THR A 209 8.84 14.97 -6.68
N PHE A 210 9.82 14.46 -7.41
CA PHE A 210 10.95 15.24 -7.91
C PHE A 210 11.39 14.70 -9.25
N SER A 211 12.20 15.45 -9.98
CA SER A 211 12.65 15.05 -11.32
C SER A 211 14.17 15.07 -11.41
N ILE A 212 14.74 14.24 -12.27
CA ILE A 212 16.18 14.20 -12.53
C ILE A 212 16.42 14.55 -14.00
N CYS A 213 17.15 15.63 -14.23
CA CYS A 213 17.70 15.98 -15.53
C CYS A 213 19.05 15.27 -15.73
N PRO A 214 19.31 14.66 -16.90
CA PRO A 214 20.59 13.99 -17.16
C PRO A 214 21.80 14.94 -17.09
N THR A 215 21.59 16.22 -17.43
CA THR A 215 22.64 17.26 -17.38
C THR A 215 22.70 18.03 -16.05
N HIS A 216 21.55 18.48 -15.54
CA HIS A 216 21.50 19.40 -14.37
C HIS A 216 21.17 18.71 -13.04
N GLY A 217 20.91 17.41 -13.03
CA GLY A 217 20.59 16.66 -11.82
C GLY A 217 19.20 16.97 -11.27
N TYR A 218 19.11 17.12 -9.96
CA TYR A 218 17.85 17.19 -9.21
C TYR A 218 17.03 18.46 -9.53
N LEU A 219 15.74 18.28 -9.81
CA LEU A 219 14.74 19.33 -10.03
C LEU A 219 13.57 19.15 -9.06
N ASN A 220 13.02 20.26 -8.56
CA ASN A 220 11.89 20.23 -7.62
C ASN A 220 10.59 19.88 -8.34
N GLY A 221 9.80 18.97 -7.76
CA GLY A 221 8.49 18.62 -8.27
C GLY A 221 8.52 17.78 -9.55
N GLU A 222 7.34 17.60 -10.12
CA GLU A 222 7.13 16.90 -11.39
C GLU A 222 7.46 17.82 -12.56
N GLN A 223 8.55 17.50 -13.26
CA GLN A 223 9.03 18.22 -14.44
C GLN A 223 9.41 17.18 -15.49
N ASN A 224 8.60 17.04 -16.54
CA ASN A 224 8.89 16.13 -17.65
C ASN A 224 10.01 16.64 -18.56
N THR A 225 10.29 17.94 -18.50
CA THR A 225 11.29 18.62 -19.32
C THR A 225 12.09 19.58 -18.46
N CYS A 226 13.42 19.56 -18.60
CA CYS A 226 14.31 20.42 -17.85
C CYS A 226 14.12 21.89 -18.27
N PRO A 227 13.87 22.81 -17.32
CA PRO A 227 13.65 24.23 -17.64
C PRO A 227 14.92 24.96 -18.09
N VAL A 228 16.10 24.35 -17.92
CA VAL A 228 17.39 24.95 -18.26
C VAL A 228 17.91 24.51 -19.63
N CYS A 229 17.84 23.21 -19.96
CA CYS A 229 18.34 22.67 -21.25
C CYS A 229 17.27 22.09 -22.17
N GLY A 230 16.00 22.00 -21.75
CA GLY A 230 14.95 21.38 -22.55
C GLY A 230 15.03 19.85 -22.69
N ALA A 231 15.99 19.19 -22.03
CA ALA A 231 16.10 17.72 -22.07
C ALA A 231 14.92 17.04 -21.34
N LYS A 232 14.54 15.82 -21.76
CA LYS A 232 13.58 14.99 -21.04
C LYS A 232 14.14 14.63 -19.66
N CYS A 233 13.30 14.73 -18.63
CA CYS A 233 13.65 14.37 -17.27
C CYS A 233 13.01 13.03 -16.85
N GLU A 234 13.63 12.37 -15.87
CA GLU A 234 13.02 11.24 -15.17
C GLU A 234 12.24 11.75 -13.95
N VAL A 235 10.93 11.55 -13.93
CA VAL A 235 10.09 11.90 -12.77
C VAL A 235 10.13 10.75 -11.78
N TYR A 236 10.57 11.01 -10.55
CA TYR A 236 10.59 10.06 -9.44
C TYR A 236 9.47 10.35 -8.45
N SER A 237 8.76 9.30 -8.06
CA SER A 237 7.82 9.34 -6.94
C SER A 237 7.82 7.97 -6.25
N ARG A 238 7.02 7.83 -5.17
CA ARG A 238 6.86 6.54 -4.49
C ARG A 238 5.71 5.78 -5.11
N VAL A 239 5.99 4.56 -5.60
CA VAL A 239 4.99 3.70 -6.23
C VAL A 239 4.08 3.07 -5.18
N VAL A 240 4.64 2.23 -4.31
CA VAL A 240 3.92 1.58 -3.19
C VAL A 240 4.73 1.53 -1.89
N GLY A 241 6.05 1.76 -1.98
CA GLY A 241 6.95 1.57 -0.83
C GLY A 241 8.35 2.10 -1.07
N TYR A 242 8.79 2.23 -2.32
CA TYR A 242 10.11 2.75 -2.71
C TYR A 242 9.99 3.77 -3.84
N LEU A 243 11.04 4.59 -4.01
CA LEU A 243 11.13 5.60 -5.08
C LEU A 243 11.62 4.95 -6.37
N ARG A 244 10.96 5.25 -7.50
CA ARG A 244 11.32 4.75 -8.83
C ARG A 244 10.84 5.74 -9.90
N PRO A 245 11.50 5.84 -11.07
CA PRO A 245 10.97 6.62 -12.18
C PRO A 245 9.54 6.18 -12.55
N VAL A 246 8.62 7.13 -12.67
CA VAL A 246 7.19 6.88 -12.98
C VAL A 246 7.03 6.17 -14.33
N ASP A 247 7.86 6.53 -15.32
CA ASP A 247 7.89 5.89 -16.64
C ASP A 247 8.22 4.38 -16.58
N GLN A 248 8.81 3.91 -15.49
CA GLN A 248 9.13 2.48 -15.30
C GLN A 248 8.08 1.72 -14.47
N TRP A 249 7.02 2.39 -14.04
CA TRP A 249 5.93 1.72 -13.31
C TRP A 249 5.05 0.96 -14.29
N ASN A 250 4.31 -0.04 -13.80
CA ASN A 250 3.30 -0.68 -14.63
C ASN A 250 2.15 0.29 -14.98
N ASP A 251 1.43 0.00 -16.05
CA ASP A 251 0.41 0.88 -16.61
C ASP A 251 -0.69 1.28 -15.61
N GLY A 252 -1.09 0.35 -14.74
CA GLY A 252 -2.07 0.62 -13.69
C GLY A 252 -1.55 1.59 -12.64
N LYS A 253 -0.28 1.50 -12.25
CA LYS A 253 0.36 2.45 -11.33
C LYS A 253 0.63 3.80 -11.96
N GLN A 254 0.91 3.85 -13.26
CA GLN A 254 0.93 5.12 -13.98
C GLN A 254 -0.47 5.76 -14.06
N ALA A 255 -1.52 4.95 -14.26
CA ALA A 255 -2.91 5.43 -14.23
C ALA A 255 -3.31 5.93 -12.84
N GLU A 256 -2.90 5.25 -11.78
CA GLU A 256 -3.06 5.68 -10.40
C GLU A 256 -2.35 7.03 -10.16
N PHE A 257 -1.09 7.15 -10.57
CA PHE A 257 -0.28 8.36 -10.38
C PHE A 257 -0.93 9.59 -11.02
N ARG A 258 -1.46 9.46 -12.24
CA ARG A 258 -2.15 10.55 -12.95
C ARG A 258 -3.40 11.07 -12.23
N LEU A 259 -4.03 10.25 -11.39
CA LEU A 259 -5.23 10.63 -10.63
C LEU A 259 -4.91 11.08 -9.20
N ARG A 260 -3.66 10.89 -8.77
CA ARG A 260 -3.24 11.08 -7.39
C ARG A 260 -3.30 12.56 -7.01
N ARG A 261 -4.04 12.83 -5.93
CA ARG A 261 -4.04 14.11 -5.23
C ARG A 261 -2.96 14.12 -4.16
N THR A 262 -2.44 15.31 -3.90
CA THR A 262 -1.40 15.59 -2.92
C THR A 262 -1.94 16.42 -1.77
N PHE A 263 -1.24 16.39 -0.65
CA PHE A 263 -1.55 17.15 0.56
C PHE A 263 -0.74 18.46 0.65
N ASP A 264 -0.21 18.94 -0.47
CA ASP A 264 0.64 20.13 -0.59
C ASP A 264 0.00 21.36 0.11
N LYS A 265 -1.29 21.62 -0.14
CA LYS A 265 -2.01 22.73 0.51
C LYS A 265 -2.10 22.60 2.02
N SER A 266 -2.46 21.42 2.52
CA SER A 266 -2.58 21.14 3.96
C SER A 266 -1.23 21.28 4.66
N VAL A 267 -0.16 20.83 4.00
CA VAL A 267 1.19 20.87 4.56
C VAL A 267 1.75 22.30 4.57
N VAL A 268 1.48 23.11 3.55
CA VAL A 268 1.83 24.53 3.56
C VAL A 268 1.16 25.24 4.74
N LEU A 269 -0.14 25.02 4.97
CA LEU A 269 -0.87 25.62 6.10
C LEU A 269 -0.31 25.15 7.45
N ALA A 270 -0.04 23.85 7.60
CA ALA A 270 0.50 23.29 8.82
C ALA A 270 1.90 23.85 9.17
N THR A 271 2.69 24.23 8.16
CA THR A 271 4.09 24.65 8.34
C THR A 271 4.32 26.16 8.21
N ALA A 272 3.29 26.93 7.82
CA ALA A 272 3.39 28.38 7.56
C ALA A 272 3.85 29.22 8.77
N GLN A 273 3.70 28.72 10.00
CA GLN A 273 4.12 29.41 11.23
C GLN A 273 5.61 29.22 11.58
N ILE A 274 6.37 28.47 10.78
CA ILE A 274 7.78 28.11 11.04
C ILE A 274 8.68 28.73 9.96
N LYS A 275 8.41 29.99 9.62
CA LYS A 275 9.29 30.83 8.82
C LYS A 275 10.34 31.50 9.71
#